data_AF-A0A497IBQ4-F1
#
_entry.id   AF-A0A497IBQ4-F1
#
_cell.length_a   1.000
_cell.length_b   1.000
_cell.length_c   1.000
_cell.angle_alpha   90.00
_cell.angle_beta   90.00
_cell.angle_gamma   90.00
#
_symmetry.space_group_name_H-M   'P 1'
#
loop_
_entity.id
_entity.type
_entity.pdbx_description
1 polymer ?
#
loop_
_entity_poly.entity_id
_entity_poly.type
_entity_poly.pdbx_seq_one_letter_code
_entity_poly.pdbx_strand_id
1 'polypeptide(L)'
;AIDAFVFAEQYTKEITSKLEVFIHGFEASALGVGQTGTVTTYCQILGSSLGFAISPCRYLMATQGTLSLSITALYSATVAMWAQMMLLQIGKVFIFFLLPLGVLLRSIRFTRSAGGALIAIAVGFYIVYPLMVVADYALVKDDIFMDSATGIPPPYASIAIPPGPHHEQGACRGDAEYLSTLMNRSAFLEPMAYWVIIVSILLPVMNLLVTITFIRWLSSFIGSEIEVSQLARVV
;
A
#
# COMPACT_ATOMS: atom_id res chain seq x y z
N ALA A 1 -28.24 8.78 -2.49
CA ALA A 1 -27.39 7.74 -1.89
C ALA A 1 -26.07 7.78 -2.65
N ILE A 2 -24.94 7.97 -1.97
CA ILE A 2 -23.62 7.93 -2.63
C ILE A 2 -23.40 6.47 -3.03
N ASP A 3 -23.17 6.18 -4.31
CA ASP A 3 -22.85 4.83 -4.76
C ASP A 3 -21.61 4.35 -4.00
N ALA A 4 -21.73 3.23 -3.28
CA ALA A 4 -20.64 2.66 -2.48
C ALA A 4 -19.36 2.47 -3.31
N PHE A 5 -19.53 2.23 -4.61
CA PHE A 5 -18.44 2.09 -5.57
C PHE A 5 -17.67 3.39 -5.83
N VAL A 6 -18.37 4.51 -5.97
CA VAL A 6 -17.75 5.82 -6.19
C VAL A 6 -16.99 6.24 -4.95
N PHE A 7 -17.57 6.00 -3.77
CA PHE A 7 -16.91 6.26 -2.49
C PHE A 7 -15.64 5.41 -2.31
N ALA A 8 -15.73 4.09 -2.53
CA ALA A 8 -14.58 3.18 -2.41
C ALA A 8 -13.45 3.56 -3.39
N GLU A 9 -13.78 3.98 -4.60
CA GLU A 9 -12.81 4.43 -5.59
C GLU A 9 -12.13 5.74 -5.17
N GLN A 10 -12.89 6.71 -4.65
CA GLN A 10 -12.36 7.98 -4.17
C GLN A 10 -11.45 7.79 -2.95
N TYR A 11 -11.84 6.93 -2.01
CA TYR A 11 -11.04 6.58 -0.84
C TYR A 11 -9.69 5.94 -1.23
N THR A 12 -9.72 4.96 -2.13
CA THR A 12 -8.48 4.29 -2.61
C THR A 12 -7.55 5.27 -3.33
N LYS A 13 -8.12 6.21 -4.11
CA LYS A 13 -7.38 7.31 -4.75
C LYS A 13 -6.70 8.24 -3.73
N GLU A 14 -7.42 8.61 -2.67
CA GLU A 14 -6.88 9.50 -1.63
C GLU A 14 -5.68 8.87 -0.90
N ILE A 15 -5.76 7.57 -0.60
CA ILE A 15 -4.63 6.86 0.01
C ILE A 15 -3.44 6.79 -0.95
N THR A 16 -3.69 6.48 -2.22
CA THR A 16 -2.64 6.36 -3.23
C THR A 16 -1.90 7.70 -3.41
N SER A 17 -2.62 8.82 -3.46
CA SER A 17 -1.99 10.14 -3.60
C SER A 17 -1.16 10.52 -2.36
N LYS A 18 -1.60 10.18 -1.14
CA LYS A 18 -0.80 10.37 0.08
C LYS A 18 0.49 9.56 0.04
N LEU A 19 0.43 8.30 -0.39
CA LEU A 19 1.61 7.45 -0.55
C LEU A 19 2.60 8.02 -1.57
N GLU A 20 2.12 8.54 -2.70
CA GLU A 20 2.97 9.21 -3.71
C GLU A 20 3.68 10.44 -3.16
N VAL A 21 2.98 11.28 -2.38
CA VAL A 21 3.60 12.45 -1.71
C VAL A 21 4.72 12.01 -0.76
N PHE A 22 4.51 10.93 0.01
CA PHE A 22 5.58 10.39 0.86
C PHE A 22 6.77 9.92 0.04
N ILE A 23 6.54 9.15 -1.03
CA ILE A 23 7.60 8.65 -1.92
C ILE A 23 8.44 9.81 -2.45
N HIS A 24 7.83 10.85 -3.01
CA HIS A 24 8.55 12.02 -3.53
C HIS A 24 9.33 12.77 -2.44
N GLY A 25 8.77 12.86 -1.23
CA GLY A 25 9.49 13.40 -0.08
C GLY A 25 10.75 12.60 0.24
N PHE A 26 10.64 11.28 0.32
CA PHE A 26 11.77 10.39 0.58
C PHE A 26 12.82 10.39 -0.53
N GLU A 27 12.40 10.47 -1.80
CA GLU A 27 13.30 10.61 -2.94
C GLU A 27 14.11 11.91 -2.83
N ALA A 28 13.46 13.03 -2.50
CA ALA A 28 14.14 14.31 -2.31
C ALA A 28 15.18 14.22 -1.18
N SER A 29 14.85 13.57 -0.07
CA SER A 29 15.78 13.34 1.04
C SER A 29 16.94 12.42 0.66
N ALA A 30 16.68 11.37 -0.12
CA ALA A 30 17.70 10.45 -0.61
C ALA A 30 18.69 11.15 -1.57
N LEU A 31 18.19 12.02 -2.45
CA LEU A 31 19.02 12.87 -3.31
C LEU A 31 19.87 13.84 -2.49
N GLY A 32 19.30 14.48 -1.46
CA GLY A 32 20.03 15.37 -0.55
C GLY A 32 21.17 14.67 0.18
N VAL A 33 20.92 13.47 0.71
CA VAL A 33 21.96 12.62 1.33
C VAL A 33 23.04 12.21 0.34
N GLY A 34 22.67 11.78 -0.87
CA GLY A 34 23.64 11.39 -1.89
C GLY A 34 24.52 12.54 -2.35
N GLN A 35 23.95 13.73 -2.51
CA GLN A 35 24.70 14.93 -2.89
C GLN A 35 25.62 15.39 -1.75
N THR A 36 25.14 15.46 -0.52
CA THR A 36 25.94 15.94 0.62
C THR A 36 27.00 14.94 1.08
N GLY A 37 26.68 13.65 1.12
CA GLY A 37 27.58 12.59 1.55
C GLY A 37 28.78 12.36 0.63
N THR A 38 28.69 12.83 -0.62
CA THR A 38 29.77 12.74 -1.61
C THR A 38 30.63 14.00 -1.68
N VAL A 39 30.24 15.10 -1.03
CA VAL A 39 31.05 16.31 -1.00
C VAL A 39 32.37 16.03 -0.28
N THR A 40 33.46 16.39 -0.96
CA THR A 40 34.81 16.27 -0.45
C THR A 40 35.51 17.62 -0.63
N THR A 41 35.99 18.17 0.46
CA THR A 41 36.77 19.41 0.45
C THR A 41 38.24 19.05 0.42
N TYR A 42 38.98 19.57 -0.56
CA TYR A 42 40.42 19.40 -0.64
C TYR A 42 41.11 20.62 -0.03
N CYS A 43 42.08 20.38 0.84
CA CYS A 43 42.96 21.43 1.35
C CYS A 43 44.37 21.16 0.83
N GLN A 44 44.90 22.10 0.05
CA GLN A 44 46.31 22.12 -0.33
C GLN A 44 47.10 22.91 0.72
N ILE A 45 48.12 22.31 1.31
CA ILE A 45 49.05 23.02 2.19
C ILE A 45 50.28 23.40 1.34
N LEU A 46 50.63 24.70 1.34
CA LEU A 46 51.80 25.32 0.68
C LEU A 46 52.39 24.58 -0.55
N GLY A 47 52.06 25.08 -1.75
CA GLY A 47 52.78 24.70 -2.97
C GLY A 47 52.45 23.30 -3.49
N SER A 48 51.19 23.10 -3.89
CA SER A 48 50.63 22.09 -4.82
C SER A 48 51.04 20.61 -4.69
N SER A 49 51.91 20.22 -3.76
CA SER A 49 52.56 18.90 -3.68
C SER A 49 52.14 18.08 -2.47
N LEU A 50 51.57 18.71 -1.44
CA LEU A 50 51.00 18.06 -0.25
C LEU A 50 49.58 18.57 -0.02
N GLY A 51 48.61 17.64 -0.03
CA GLY A 51 47.21 17.96 0.22
C GLY A 51 46.49 16.79 0.87
N PHE A 52 45.45 17.12 1.64
CA PHE A 52 44.54 16.14 2.22
C PHE A 52 43.11 16.46 1.80
N ALA A 53 42.27 15.43 1.74
CA ALA A 53 40.86 15.54 1.43
C ALA A 53 40.04 15.19 2.66
N ILE A 54 39.13 16.08 3.06
CA ILE A 54 38.18 15.84 4.16
C ILE A 54 36.79 15.67 3.55
N SER A 55 36.07 14.63 3.98
CA SER A 55 34.67 14.43 3.64
C SER A 55 33.85 14.45 4.94
N PRO A 56 33.37 15.63 5.37
CA PRO A 56 32.73 15.80 6.68
C PRO A 56 31.36 15.10 6.78
N CYS A 57 30.69 14.88 5.65
CA CYS A 57 29.33 14.33 5.59
C CYS A 57 29.27 12.84 5.21
N ARG A 58 30.41 12.14 5.13
CA ARG A 58 30.46 10.76 4.61
C ARG A 58 29.59 9.77 5.42
N TYR A 59 29.35 10.06 6.70
CA TYR A 59 28.52 9.22 7.57
C TYR A 59 27.04 9.18 7.14
N LEU A 60 26.55 10.20 6.41
CA LEU A 60 25.20 10.20 5.84
C LEU A 60 25.02 9.11 4.77
N MET A 61 26.10 8.68 4.11
CA MET A 61 26.01 7.58 3.13
C MET A 61 25.58 6.25 3.79
N ALA A 62 25.77 6.10 5.10
CA ALA A 62 25.30 4.93 5.83
C ALA A 62 23.76 4.88 5.93
N THR A 63 23.07 6.03 5.94
CA THR A 63 21.61 6.10 6.03
C THR A 63 20.91 5.95 4.67
N GLN A 64 21.65 6.09 3.57
CA GLN A 64 21.12 5.93 2.21
C GLN A 64 20.49 4.55 1.99
N GLY A 65 21.05 3.49 2.59
CA GLY A 65 20.48 2.14 2.53
C GLY A 65 19.10 2.04 3.17
N THR A 66 18.92 2.65 4.36
CA THR A 66 17.64 2.67 5.06
C THR A 66 16.59 3.48 4.29
N LEU A 67 16.96 4.61 3.69
CA LEU A 67 16.06 5.38 2.83
C LEU A 67 15.64 4.61 1.58
N SER A 68 16.57 3.88 0.96
CA SER A 68 16.23 3.03 -0.20
C SER A 68 15.23 1.94 0.17
N LEU A 69 15.37 1.34 1.36
CA LEU A 69 14.45 0.34 1.86
C LEU A 69 13.07 0.94 2.18
N SER A 70 13.01 2.11 2.81
CA SER A 70 11.75 2.80 3.11
C SER A 70 11.01 3.19 1.82
N ILE A 71 11.72 3.68 0.82
CA ILE A 71 11.17 4.01 -0.51
C ILE A 71 10.59 2.75 -1.17
N THR A 72 11.33 1.65 -1.16
CA THR A 72 10.88 0.37 -1.75
C THR A 72 9.64 -0.18 -1.05
N ALA A 73 9.58 -0.06 0.29
CA ALA A 73 8.41 -0.45 1.07
C ALA A 73 7.17 0.38 0.69
N LEU A 74 7.32 1.71 0.56
CA LEU A 74 6.23 2.60 0.13
C LEU A 74 5.79 2.32 -1.31
N TYR A 75 6.72 2.05 -2.22
CA TYR A 75 6.36 1.63 -3.59
C TYR A 75 5.53 0.35 -3.60
N SER A 76 5.92 -0.66 -2.80
CA SER A 76 5.15 -1.90 -2.70
C SER A 76 3.73 -1.65 -2.18
N ALA A 77 3.57 -0.71 -1.25
CA ALA A 77 2.27 -0.30 -0.73
C ALA A 77 1.41 0.38 -1.80
N THR A 78 1.99 1.32 -2.57
CA THR A 78 1.28 2.00 -3.66
C THR A 78 0.81 1.01 -4.73
N VAL A 79 1.64 0.03 -5.10
CA VAL A 79 1.27 -1.01 -6.07
C VAL A 79 0.11 -1.86 -5.55
N ALA A 80 0.10 -2.20 -4.26
CA ALA A 80 -1.01 -2.95 -3.66
C ALA A 80 -2.33 -2.17 -3.72
N MET A 81 -2.31 -0.87 -3.39
CA MET A 81 -3.50 -0.01 -3.46
C MET A 81 -3.98 0.19 -4.90
N TRP A 82 -3.05 0.30 -5.85
CA TRP A 82 -3.39 0.36 -7.26
C TRP A 82 -4.06 -0.94 -7.74
N ALA A 83 -3.58 -2.10 -7.29
CA ALA A 83 -4.23 -3.39 -7.57
C ALA A 83 -5.66 -3.45 -7.02
N GLN A 84 -5.93 -2.90 -5.83
CA GLN A 84 -7.29 -2.81 -5.29
C GLN A 84 -8.20 -1.93 -6.15
N MET A 85 -7.69 -0.79 -6.61
CA MET A 85 -8.43 0.10 -7.52
C MET A 85 -8.74 -0.61 -8.84
N MET A 86 -7.78 -1.35 -9.40
CA MET A 86 -7.99 -2.14 -10.60
C MET A 86 -9.06 -3.21 -10.38
N LEU A 87 -9.04 -3.91 -9.24
CA LEU A 87 -10.07 -4.90 -8.87
C LEU A 87 -11.47 -4.26 -8.77
N LEU A 88 -11.59 -3.08 -8.17
CA LEU A 88 -12.84 -2.32 -8.17
C LEU A 88 -13.29 -2.01 -9.62
N GLN A 89 -12.44 -1.43 -10.45
CA GLN A 89 -12.83 -1.08 -11.82
C GLN A 89 -13.26 -2.29 -12.65
N ILE A 90 -12.55 -3.42 -12.53
CA ILE A 90 -12.91 -4.66 -13.20
C ILE A 90 -14.22 -5.23 -12.65
N GLY A 91 -14.47 -5.15 -11.34
CA GLY A 91 -15.71 -5.61 -10.70
C GLY A 91 -16.98 -4.95 -11.29
N LYS A 92 -16.91 -3.65 -11.61
CA LYS A 92 -17.98 -2.93 -12.33
C LYS A 92 -18.26 -3.51 -13.72
N VAL A 93 -17.22 -3.94 -14.43
CA VAL A 93 -17.35 -4.52 -15.79
C VAL A 93 -17.85 -5.96 -15.71
N PHE A 94 -17.41 -6.72 -14.71
CA PHE A 94 -17.77 -8.12 -14.54
C PHE A 94 -19.27 -8.35 -14.35
N ILE A 95 -20.02 -7.46 -13.70
CA ILE A 95 -21.47 -7.67 -13.56
C ILE A 95 -22.19 -7.67 -14.91
N PHE A 96 -21.76 -6.84 -15.86
CA PHE A 96 -22.38 -6.76 -17.17
C PHE A 96 -22.08 -7.98 -18.04
N PHE A 97 -20.89 -8.59 -17.88
CA PHE A 97 -20.45 -9.72 -18.70
C PHE A 97 -20.68 -11.09 -18.05
N LEU A 98 -20.33 -11.28 -16.77
CA LEU A 98 -20.46 -12.57 -16.08
C LEU A 98 -21.90 -12.96 -15.77
N LEU A 99 -22.78 -12.00 -15.51
CA LEU A 99 -24.18 -12.30 -15.16
C LEU A 99 -24.94 -12.97 -16.33
N PRO A 100 -24.98 -12.40 -17.55
CA PRO A 100 -25.60 -13.08 -18.69
C PRO A 100 -24.88 -14.38 -19.04
N LEU A 101 -23.55 -14.43 -18.96
CA LEU A 101 -22.79 -15.66 -19.21
C LEU A 101 -23.10 -16.77 -18.19
N GLY A 102 -23.22 -16.42 -16.91
CA GLY A 102 -23.55 -17.35 -15.83
C GLY A 102 -24.97 -17.90 -15.96
N VAL A 103 -25.93 -17.06 -16.36
CA VAL A 103 -27.31 -17.49 -16.65
C VAL A 103 -27.35 -18.42 -17.88
N LEU A 104 -26.58 -18.10 -18.93
CA LEU A 104 -26.45 -18.99 -20.09
C LEU A 104 -25.84 -20.34 -19.71
N LEU A 105 -24.77 -20.35 -18.92
CA LEU A 105 -24.12 -21.60 -18.46
C LEU A 105 -25.01 -22.43 -17.54
N ARG A 106 -26.02 -21.83 -16.88
CA ARG A 106 -27.04 -22.56 -16.11
C ARG A 106 -28.00 -23.33 -17.01
N SER A 107 -28.18 -22.94 -18.28
CA SER A 107 -29.07 -23.62 -19.22
C SER A 107 -28.52 -24.95 -19.75
N ILE A 108 -27.21 -25.19 -19.61
CA ILE A 108 -26.54 -26.43 -20.06
C ILE A 108 -26.34 -27.35 -18.86
N ARG A 109 -26.80 -28.62 -18.97
CA ARG A 109 -26.81 -29.61 -17.88
C ARG A 109 -25.42 -29.90 -17.29
N PHE A 110 -24.35 -29.83 -18.09
CA PHE A 110 -22.98 -30.11 -17.67
C PHE A 110 -22.29 -28.91 -16.98
N THR A 111 -22.59 -27.68 -17.39
CA THR A 111 -21.95 -26.45 -16.86
C THR A 111 -22.76 -25.74 -15.79
N ARG A 112 -23.85 -26.35 -15.33
CA ARG A 112 -24.79 -25.75 -14.37
C ARG A 112 -24.13 -25.34 -13.04
N SER A 113 -23.17 -26.11 -12.56
CA SER A 113 -22.38 -25.81 -11.35
C SER A 113 -21.44 -24.60 -11.56
N ALA A 114 -20.82 -24.50 -12.73
CA ALA A 114 -19.95 -23.38 -13.11
C ALA A 114 -20.75 -22.07 -13.29
N GLY A 115 -21.96 -22.15 -13.83
CA GLY A 115 -22.86 -20.99 -13.96
C GLY A 115 -23.24 -20.38 -12.60
N GLY A 116 -23.49 -21.22 -11.58
CA GLY A 116 -23.75 -20.77 -10.22
C GLY A 116 -22.54 -20.06 -9.58
N ALA A 117 -21.34 -20.59 -9.80
CA ALA A 117 -20.09 -19.98 -9.32
C ALA A 117 -19.83 -18.61 -9.97
N LEU A 118 -20.07 -18.47 -11.29
CA LEU A 118 -19.88 -17.20 -12.00
C LEU A 118 -20.85 -16.11 -11.54
N ILE A 119 -22.10 -16.47 -11.27
CA ILE A 119 -23.09 -15.54 -10.68
C ILE A 119 -22.64 -15.12 -9.28
N ALA A 120 -22.17 -16.07 -8.46
CA ALA A 120 -21.71 -15.77 -7.11
C ALA A 120 -20.50 -14.84 -7.09
N ILE A 121 -19.53 -15.06 -7.99
CA ILE A 121 -18.35 -14.19 -8.17
C ILE A 121 -18.79 -12.77 -8.57
N ALA A 122 -19.67 -12.65 -9.56
CA ALA A 122 -20.14 -11.34 -10.03
C ALA A 122 -20.83 -10.54 -8.90
N VAL A 123 -21.73 -11.19 -8.15
CA VAL A 123 -22.45 -10.54 -7.03
C VAL A 123 -21.51 -10.23 -5.87
N GLY A 124 -20.61 -11.15 -5.52
CA GLY A 124 -19.67 -10.97 -4.40
C GLY A 124 -18.70 -9.81 -4.62
N PHE A 125 -18.08 -9.71 -5.80
CA PHE A 125 -17.20 -8.59 -6.12
C PHE A 125 -17.94 -7.27 -6.34
N TYR A 126 -19.20 -7.30 -6.79
CA TYR A 126 -19.97 -6.08 -7.00
C TYR A 126 -20.53 -5.48 -5.72
N ILE A 127 -20.99 -6.31 -4.78
CA ILE A 127 -21.65 -5.83 -3.54
C ILE A 127 -20.69 -5.87 -2.35
N VAL A 128 -20.06 -7.01 -2.09
CA VAL A 128 -19.31 -7.21 -0.84
C VAL A 128 -17.97 -6.49 -0.88
N TYR A 129 -17.23 -6.58 -1.99
CA TYR A 129 -15.91 -5.96 -2.07
C TYR A 129 -15.91 -4.44 -1.84
N PRO A 130 -16.75 -3.63 -2.53
CA PRO A 130 -16.81 -2.19 -2.23
C PRO A 130 -17.32 -1.89 -0.82
N LEU A 131 -18.22 -2.72 -0.26
CA LEU A 131 -18.69 -2.57 1.11
C LEU A 131 -17.56 -2.77 2.13
N MET A 132 -16.69 -3.77 1.91
CA MET A 132 -15.53 -3.99 2.78
C MET A 132 -14.53 -2.84 2.70
N VAL A 133 -14.30 -2.27 1.51
CA VAL A 133 -13.46 -1.05 1.37
C VAL A 133 -14.07 0.15 2.12
N VAL A 134 -15.40 0.28 2.16
CA VAL A 134 -16.06 1.30 2.99
C VAL A 134 -15.91 0.99 4.49
N ALA A 135 -15.94 -0.28 4.87
CA ALA A 135 -15.69 -0.69 6.25
C ALA A 135 -14.25 -0.37 6.68
N ASP A 136 -13.26 -0.56 5.80
CA ASP A 136 -11.87 -0.18 6.05
C ASP A 136 -11.74 1.32 6.34
N TYR A 137 -12.48 2.18 5.63
CA TYR A 137 -12.49 3.60 5.93
C TYR A 137 -12.93 3.88 7.37
N ALA A 138 -13.94 3.17 7.88
CA ALA A 138 -14.35 3.30 9.28
C ALA A 138 -13.28 2.79 10.25
N LEU A 139 -12.65 1.65 9.94
CA LEU A 139 -11.57 1.07 10.77
C LEU A 139 -10.34 1.99 10.86
N VAL A 140 -9.97 2.63 9.75
CA VAL A 140 -8.85 3.57 9.68
C VAL A 140 -9.18 4.89 10.35
N LYS A 141 -10.45 5.31 10.33
CA LYS A 141 -10.90 6.55 10.96
C LYS A 141 -11.01 6.47 12.48
N ASP A 142 -11.41 5.31 13.00
CA ASP A 142 -11.67 5.11 14.44
C ASP A 142 -10.43 4.65 15.22
N ASP A 143 -9.23 4.73 14.62
CA ASP A 143 -7.91 4.46 15.24
C ASP A 143 -7.78 3.14 16.00
N ILE A 144 -8.53 2.12 15.60
CA ILE A 144 -8.62 0.82 16.30
C ILE A 144 -7.24 0.14 16.42
N PHE A 145 -6.30 0.45 15.53
CA PHE A 145 -4.98 -0.17 15.47
C PHE A 145 -3.86 0.61 16.18
N MET A 146 -4.06 1.87 16.60
CA MET A 146 -3.06 2.65 17.32
C MET A 146 -3.69 3.51 18.42
N ASP A 147 -3.42 3.15 19.68
CA ASP A 147 -3.92 3.89 20.84
C ASP A 147 -3.28 5.30 20.91
N SER A 148 -4.14 6.32 20.94
CA SER A 148 -3.75 7.73 20.96
C SER A 148 -3.40 8.16 22.38
N ALA A 149 -2.40 7.52 22.98
CA ALA A 149 -2.14 7.62 24.41
C ALA A 149 -1.60 9.00 24.89
N THR A 150 -1.47 10.03 24.05
CA THR A 150 -0.77 11.27 24.45
C THR A 150 -1.34 12.61 23.95
N GLY A 151 -2.55 12.66 23.37
CA GLY A 151 -3.10 13.94 22.86
C GLY A 151 -2.29 14.57 21.72
N ILE A 152 -1.37 13.80 21.15
CA ILE A 152 -0.69 14.04 19.88
C ILE A 152 -1.64 13.47 18.80
N PRO A 153 -1.91 14.18 17.70
CA PRO A 153 -2.76 13.66 16.63
C PRO A 153 -2.21 12.29 16.19
N PRO A 154 -3.09 11.29 15.97
CA PRO A 154 -2.61 9.93 15.83
C PRO A 154 -1.81 9.82 14.51
N PRO A 155 -0.76 8.98 14.48
CA PRO A 155 0.21 8.88 13.38
C PRO A 155 -0.38 8.44 12.02
N TYR A 156 -1.70 8.35 11.85
CA TYR A 156 -2.33 8.24 10.54
C TYR A 156 -2.18 9.50 9.67
N ALA A 157 -1.82 10.66 10.24
CA ALA A 157 -1.85 11.93 9.51
C ALA A 157 -0.68 12.12 8.53
N SER A 158 0.52 11.62 8.85
CA SER A 158 1.69 11.80 7.99
C SER A 158 2.87 10.99 8.48
N ILE A 159 3.60 10.35 7.56
CA ILE A 159 4.96 9.90 7.83
C ILE A 159 5.84 11.15 7.91
N ALA A 160 6.63 11.31 8.97
CA ALA A 160 7.59 12.42 9.04
C ALA A 160 8.66 12.22 7.97
N ILE A 161 8.65 13.09 6.96
CA ILE A 161 9.64 13.08 5.88
C ILE A 161 10.89 13.78 6.42
N PRO A 162 12.03 13.08 6.57
CA PRO A 162 13.24 13.71 7.09
C PRO A 162 13.74 14.73 6.05
N PRO A 163 13.99 16.00 6.41
CA PRO A 163 14.47 16.98 5.44
C PRO A 163 15.83 16.55 4.86
N GLY A 164 16.01 16.72 3.56
CA GLY A 164 17.28 16.42 2.91
C GLY A 164 18.40 17.32 3.49
N PRO A 165 19.48 16.75 4.05
CA PRO A 165 20.60 17.55 4.51
C PRO A 165 21.26 18.25 3.32
N HIS A 166 21.82 19.42 3.58
CA HIS A 166 22.48 20.26 2.57
C HIS A 166 23.88 20.62 3.04
N HIS A 167 24.74 20.97 2.08
CA HIS A 167 26.12 21.35 2.37
C HIS A 167 26.27 22.87 2.22
N GLU A 168 26.77 23.53 3.26
CA GLU A 168 27.08 24.95 3.25
C GLU A 168 28.50 25.18 3.77
N GLN A 169 29.32 25.89 2.99
CA GLN A 169 30.67 26.35 3.39
C GLN A 169 31.62 25.24 3.90
N GLY A 170 31.55 24.03 3.37
CA GLY A 170 32.43 22.93 3.81
C GLY A 170 31.86 22.11 4.97
N ALA A 171 30.65 22.43 5.44
CA ALA A 171 30.00 21.75 6.56
C ALA A 171 28.64 21.15 6.16
N CYS A 172 28.26 20.07 6.85
CA CYS A 172 26.94 19.48 6.73
C CYS A 172 25.95 20.30 7.58
N ARG A 173 24.77 20.61 7.03
CA ARG A 173 23.67 21.24 7.74
C ARG A 173 22.39 20.44 7.59
N GLY A 174 21.55 20.48 8.62
CA GLY A 174 20.30 19.70 8.68
C GLY A 174 20.50 18.20 8.93
N ASP A 175 21.73 17.76 9.11
CA ASP A 175 22.12 16.38 9.40
C ASP A 175 21.63 15.90 10.78
N ALA A 176 21.69 16.76 11.80
CA ALA A 176 21.15 16.46 13.12
C ALA A 176 19.62 16.29 13.11
N GLU A 177 18.90 17.17 12.40
CA GLU A 177 17.45 17.09 12.25
C GLU A 177 17.03 15.85 11.46
N TYR A 178 17.72 15.58 10.34
CA TYR A 178 17.57 14.38 9.54
C TYR A 178 17.73 13.08 10.36
N LEU A 179 18.82 12.99 11.13
CA LEU A 179 19.10 11.82 11.95
C LEU A 179 18.09 11.68 13.10
N SER A 180 17.71 12.80 13.74
CA SER A 180 16.71 12.79 14.80
C SER A 180 15.34 12.33 14.30
N THR A 181 14.97 12.68 13.06
CA THR A 181 13.71 12.25 12.44
C THR A 181 13.73 10.76 12.10
N LEU A 182 14.85 10.26 11.55
CA LEU A 182 15.01 8.83 11.24
C LEU A 182 15.05 7.94 12.49
N MET A 183 15.69 8.43 13.57
CA MET A 183 15.79 7.69 14.83
C MET A 183 14.50 7.79 15.66
N ASN A 184 13.59 8.71 15.32
CA ASN A 184 12.35 8.88 16.06
C ASN A 184 11.34 7.78 15.70
N ARG A 185 11.21 6.80 16.60
CA ARG A 185 10.29 5.67 16.43
C ARG A 185 8.85 6.09 16.15
N SER A 186 8.31 7.06 16.90
CA SER A 186 6.90 7.44 16.79
C SER A 186 6.59 8.32 15.59
N ALA A 187 7.59 9.06 15.08
CA ALA A 187 7.43 9.93 13.92
C ALA A 187 7.74 9.21 12.59
N PHE A 188 8.56 8.15 12.63
CA PHE A 188 9.05 7.47 11.44
C PHE A 188 8.63 6.00 11.37
N LEU A 189 9.12 5.16 12.28
CA LEU A 189 8.96 3.70 12.18
C LEU A 189 7.51 3.25 12.32
N GLU A 190 6.79 3.81 13.29
CA GLU A 190 5.38 3.46 13.55
C GLU A 190 4.45 3.86 12.41
N PRO A 191 4.43 5.12 11.91
CA PRO A 191 3.58 5.48 10.78
C PRO A 191 3.97 4.73 9.50
N MET A 192 5.26 4.50 9.23
CA MET A 192 5.68 3.70 8.09
C MET A 192 5.14 2.26 8.16
N ALA A 193 5.27 1.60 9.31
CA ALA A 193 4.76 0.25 9.50
C ALA A 193 3.24 0.20 9.37
N TYR A 194 2.52 1.20 9.87
CA TYR A 194 1.07 1.30 9.75
C TYR A 194 0.61 1.38 8.29
N TRP A 195 1.16 2.34 7.52
CA TRP A 195 0.78 2.53 6.11
C TRP A 195 1.14 1.33 5.23
N VAL A 196 2.31 0.74 5.43
CA VAL A 196 2.77 -0.41 4.63
C VAL A 196 2.06 -1.69 5.06
N ILE A 197 2.08 -2.06 6.34
CA ILE A 197 1.60 -3.37 6.78
C ILE A 197 0.09 -3.38 6.95
N ILE A 198 -0.48 -2.41 7.65
CA ILE A 198 -1.91 -2.42 7.97
C ILE A 198 -2.72 -1.96 6.76
N VAL A 199 -2.46 -0.75 6.28
CA VAL A 199 -3.30 -0.13 5.25
C VAL A 199 -3.15 -0.82 3.89
N SER A 200 -1.92 -1.13 3.48
CA SER A 200 -1.67 -1.63 2.11
C SER A 200 -1.58 -3.16 1.97
N ILE A 201 -1.51 -3.91 3.08
CA ILE A 201 -1.42 -5.39 3.02
C ILE A 201 -2.57 -6.01 3.81
N LEU A 202 -2.70 -5.72 5.10
CA LEU A 202 -3.66 -6.39 5.97
C LEU A 202 -5.12 -6.13 5.56
N LEU A 203 -5.52 -4.87 5.42
CA LEU A 203 -6.89 -4.49 5.05
C LEU A 203 -7.30 -5.07 3.67
N PRO A 204 -6.49 -4.92 2.60
CA PRO A 204 -6.76 -5.54 1.31
C PRO A 204 -6.93 -7.06 1.37
N VAL A 205 -6.06 -7.74 2.12
CA VAL A 205 -6.12 -9.20 2.26
C VAL A 205 -7.39 -9.61 2.99
N MET A 206 -7.77 -8.91 4.05
CA MET A 206 -9.02 -9.15 4.78
C MET A 206 -10.24 -8.96 3.88
N ASN A 207 -10.26 -7.91 3.06
CA ASN A 207 -11.33 -7.68 2.09
C ASN A 207 -11.46 -8.82 1.08
N LEU A 208 -10.33 -9.31 0.56
CA LEU A 208 -10.32 -10.44 -0.37
C LEU A 208 -10.76 -11.73 0.31
N LEU A 209 -10.30 -12.00 1.53
CA LEU A 209 -10.72 -13.21 2.26
C LEU A 209 -12.22 -13.21 2.53
N VAL A 210 -12.77 -12.09 3.00
CA VAL A 210 -14.21 -11.98 3.29
C VAL A 210 -15.02 -12.09 1.99
N THR A 211 -14.58 -11.46 0.91
CA THR A 211 -15.29 -11.55 -0.38
C THR A 211 -15.24 -12.95 -0.98
N ILE A 212 -14.09 -13.63 -0.96
CA ILE A 212 -13.96 -15.01 -1.43
C ILE A 212 -14.81 -15.95 -0.57
N THR A 213 -14.84 -15.75 0.75
CA THR A 213 -15.66 -16.55 1.67
C THR A 213 -17.14 -16.36 1.38
N PHE A 214 -17.57 -15.12 1.16
CA PHE A 214 -18.94 -14.81 0.75
C PHE A 214 -19.30 -15.44 -0.59
N ILE A 215 -18.41 -15.35 -1.59
CA ILE A 215 -18.60 -15.96 -2.91
C ILE A 215 -18.77 -17.48 -2.78
N ARG A 216 -17.95 -18.15 -1.96
CA ARG A 216 -18.07 -19.59 -1.72
C ARG A 216 -19.41 -19.96 -1.10
N TRP A 217 -19.82 -19.22 -0.07
CA TRP A 217 -21.11 -19.43 0.59
C TRP A 217 -22.28 -19.23 -0.39
N LEU A 218 -22.24 -18.17 -1.19
CA LEU A 218 -23.25 -17.88 -2.20
C LEU A 218 -23.26 -18.91 -3.35
N SER A 219 -22.09 -19.40 -3.78
CA SER A 219 -21.97 -20.43 -4.82
C SER A 219 -22.60 -21.75 -4.37
N SER A 220 -22.31 -22.19 -3.15
CA SER A 220 -22.91 -23.38 -2.56
C SER A 220 -24.44 -23.24 -2.48
N PHE A 221 -24.93 -22.07 -2.05
CA PHE A 221 -26.37 -21.79 -1.99
C PHE A 221 -27.08 -21.83 -3.36
N ILE A 222 -26.43 -21.36 -4.43
CA ILE A 222 -27.00 -21.33 -5.79
C ILE A 222 -27.02 -22.72 -6.46
N GLY A 223 -26.46 -23.73 -5.79
CA GLY A 223 -26.51 -25.14 -6.22
C GLY A 223 -25.24 -25.62 -6.91
N SER A 224 -24.07 -25.07 -6.57
CA SER A 224 -22.78 -25.67 -6.92
C SER A 224 -22.39 -26.79 -5.95
N GLU A 225 -23.30 -27.72 -5.68
CA GLU A 225 -22.87 -29.03 -5.22
C GLU A 225 -22.43 -29.78 -6.46
N ILE A 226 -21.12 -29.93 -6.64
CA ILE A 226 -20.60 -30.99 -7.52
C ILE A 226 -21.08 -32.28 -6.85
N GLU A 227 -22.18 -32.85 -7.33
CA GLU A 227 -22.65 -34.16 -6.89
C GLU A 227 -21.56 -35.20 -7.23
N VAL A 228 -20.62 -35.41 -6.30
CA VAL A 228 -19.67 -36.52 -6.30
C VAL A 228 -20.44 -37.86 -6.40
N SER A 229 -21.70 -37.85 -5.96
CA SER A 229 -22.65 -38.96 -6.09
C SER A 229 -22.97 -39.39 -7.53
N GLN A 230 -22.80 -38.52 -8.56
CA GLN A 230 -23.04 -38.93 -9.95
C GLN A 230 -21.82 -39.59 -10.61
N LEU A 231 -20.61 -39.33 -10.09
CA LEU A 231 -19.38 -40.02 -10.51
C LEU A 231 -19.29 -41.44 -9.93
N ALA A 232 -19.84 -41.67 -8.73
CA ALA A 232 -19.92 -42.99 -8.11
C ALA A 232 -20.92 -43.96 -8.80
N ARG A 233 -21.72 -43.47 -9.77
CA ARG A 233 -22.70 -44.28 -10.51
C ARG A 233 -22.22 -44.74 -11.89
N VAL A 234 -20.98 -44.38 -12.26
CA VAL A 234 -20.34 -44.69 -13.55
C VAL A 234 -19.12 -45.60 -13.37
N VAL A 235 -18.94 -46.17 -12.17
CA VAL A 235 -18.05 -47.32 -11.90
C VAL A 235 -18.89 -48.45 -11.35
#